data_AF-B7PDI0-F1
#
_entry.id   AF-B7PDI0-F1
#
_cell.length_a   1.000
_cell.length_b   1.000
_cell.length_c   1.000
_cell.angle_alpha   90.00
_cell.angle_beta   90.00
_cell.angle_gamma   90.00
#
_symmetry.space_group_name_H-M   'P 1'
#
loop_
_entity.id
_entity.type
_entity.pdbx_description
1 polymer ?
#
loop_
_entity_poly.entity_id
_entity_poly.type
_entity_poly.pdbx_seq_one_letter_code
_entity_poly.pdbx_strand_id
1 'polypeptide(L)'
;MPLITLGLPQTCQGPKVCNNCKCPRESHDVYHEEFVNVRDRIGIKPDPSNQTSKEKTLQEGYSWVPPGLSSAKIEEYFSQLPNHKVPRLGTPGEKYRDRQLIVQLPKQDLALAYCKFLERECQRSFEDFVNARNEIALDIGYVREALEKTQTFLSDNFLNKTVV
;
A
#
# COMPACT_ATOMS: atom_id res chain seq x y z
N MET A 1 -29.72 8.27 -30.39
CA MET A 1 -29.31 7.62 -29.13
C MET A 1 -27.84 7.23 -29.27
N PRO A 2 -26.88 8.04 -28.79
CA PRO A 2 -25.47 7.71 -28.94
C PRO A 2 -25.08 6.62 -27.93
N LEU A 3 -24.41 5.59 -28.43
CA LEU A 3 -23.75 4.53 -27.67
C LEU A 3 -22.76 5.15 -26.68
N ILE A 4 -22.96 4.91 -25.38
CA ILE A 4 -21.94 5.15 -24.36
C ILE A 4 -20.94 4.00 -24.48
N THR A 5 -19.79 4.26 -25.11
CA THR A 5 -18.67 3.34 -25.09
C THR A 5 -18.10 3.33 -23.67
N LEU A 6 -18.33 2.25 -22.93
CA LEU A 6 -17.70 2.00 -21.64
C LEU A 6 -16.19 1.85 -21.90
N GLY A 7 -15.44 2.93 -21.67
CA GLY A 7 -13.99 2.93 -21.75
C GLY A 7 -13.42 1.99 -20.68
N LEU A 8 -12.70 0.97 -21.11
CA LEU A 8 -11.86 0.13 -20.24
C LEU A 8 -10.96 1.02 -19.36
N PRO A 9 -10.67 0.61 -18.10
CA PRO A 9 -9.80 1.37 -17.21
C PRO A 9 -8.42 1.47 -17.84
N GLN A 10 -8.08 2.66 -18.33
CA GLN A 10 -6.80 2.93 -18.97
C GLN A 10 -5.69 2.82 -17.93
N THR A 11 -4.95 1.71 -17.96
CA THR A 11 -3.80 1.54 -17.09
C THR A 11 -2.74 2.57 -17.49
N CYS A 12 -2.56 3.60 -16.66
CA CYS A 12 -1.55 4.63 -16.91
C CYS A 12 -0.15 4.03 -16.76
N GLN A 13 0.56 3.88 -17.87
CA GLN A 13 1.95 3.42 -17.94
C GLN A 13 2.87 4.61 -18.31
N GLY A 14 3.13 5.48 -17.32
CA GLY A 14 4.05 6.64 -17.35
C GLY A 14 3.36 8.02 -17.17
N PRO A 15 4.08 9.16 -17.18
CA PRO A 15 5.05 9.77 -16.22
C PRO A 15 4.51 10.01 -14.78
N LYS A 16 5.23 10.77 -13.91
CA LYS A 16 4.74 11.28 -12.58
C LYS A 16 3.44 12.09 -12.68
N VAL A 17 3.07 12.46 -13.89
CA VAL A 17 1.92 13.28 -14.24
C VAL A 17 1.15 12.55 -15.33
N CYS A 18 -0.16 12.48 -15.21
CA CYS A 18 -1.01 11.82 -16.21
C CYS A 18 -0.96 12.57 -17.55
N ASN A 19 -0.83 11.83 -18.64
CA ASN A 19 -0.77 12.43 -19.98
C ASN A 19 -2.08 13.09 -20.40
N ASN A 20 -3.23 12.62 -19.91
CA ASN A 20 -4.56 13.17 -20.22
C ASN A 20 -4.93 14.34 -19.30
N CYS A 21 -4.87 14.13 -17.98
CA CYS A 21 -5.41 15.07 -17.00
C CYS A 21 -4.37 16.07 -16.46
N LYS A 22 -3.09 15.85 -16.73
CA LYS A 22 -1.94 16.62 -16.19
C LYS A 22 -1.86 16.72 -14.67
N CYS A 23 -2.63 15.93 -13.93
CA CYS A 23 -2.54 15.86 -12.47
C CYS A 23 -1.45 14.88 -12.02
N PRO A 24 -0.95 15.01 -10.78
CA PRO A 24 -0.03 14.06 -10.18
C PRO A 24 -0.60 12.63 -10.26
N ARG A 25 0.28 11.65 -10.43
CA ARG A 25 -0.10 10.23 -10.50
C ARG A 25 -0.94 9.78 -9.30
N GLU A 26 -0.67 10.34 -8.13
CA GLU A 26 -1.36 10.04 -6.87
C GLU A 26 -2.76 10.68 -6.80
N SER A 27 -3.08 11.58 -7.73
CA SER A 27 -4.39 12.24 -7.84
C SER A 27 -5.37 11.47 -8.73
N HIS A 28 -4.92 10.37 -9.34
CA HIS A 28 -5.82 9.44 -10.01
C HIS A 28 -6.34 8.42 -8.99
N ASP A 29 -7.67 8.34 -8.91
CA ASP A 29 -8.39 7.22 -8.33
C ASP A 29 -8.14 5.99 -9.22
N VAL A 30 -6.96 5.37 -9.11
CA VAL A 30 -6.70 4.03 -9.66
C VAL A 30 -7.36 3.03 -8.70
N TYR A 31 -8.68 3.13 -8.58
CA TYR A 31 -9.49 2.11 -7.93
C TYR A 31 -9.33 0.83 -8.76
N HIS A 32 -8.71 -0.17 -8.16
CA HIS A 32 -9.08 -1.53 -8.46
C HIS A 32 -9.63 -2.08 -7.16
N GLU A 33 -10.93 -2.35 -7.13
CA GLU A 33 -11.63 -2.95 -5.97
C GLU A 33 -10.99 -4.29 -5.53
N GLU A 34 -10.16 -4.87 -6.39
CA GLU A 34 -9.38 -6.07 -6.12
C GLU A 34 -8.04 -5.81 -5.37
N PHE A 35 -7.52 -4.57 -5.35
CA PHE A 35 -6.19 -4.24 -4.79
C PHE A 35 -6.22 -3.69 -3.36
N VAL A 36 -6.96 -4.36 -2.48
CA VAL A 36 -7.07 -3.97 -1.07
C VAL A 36 -5.74 -4.22 -0.35
N ASN A 37 -4.96 -5.21 -0.83
CA ASN A 37 -3.70 -5.60 -0.23
C ASN A 37 -2.46 -5.34 -1.10
N VAL A 38 -1.31 -5.20 -0.45
CA VAL A 38 0.00 -5.04 -1.11
C VAL A 38 0.22 -6.17 -2.12
N ARG A 39 -0.09 -7.42 -1.72
CA ARG A 39 0.01 -8.63 -2.55
C ARG A 39 -0.81 -8.57 -3.83
N ASP A 40 -2.06 -8.10 -3.73
CA ASP A 40 -2.94 -7.96 -4.88
C ASP A 40 -2.32 -6.96 -5.88
N ARG A 41 -1.77 -5.86 -5.36
CA ARG A 41 -1.17 -4.78 -6.15
C ARG A 41 0.11 -5.16 -6.88
N ILE A 42 0.85 -6.13 -6.34
CA ILE A 42 2.08 -6.68 -6.92
C ILE A 42 1.84 -7.97 -7.72
N GLY A 43 0.59 -8.44 -7.80
CA GLY A 43 0.22 -9.64 -8.55
C GLY A 43 0.68 -10.96 -7.92
N ILE A 44 0.99 -10.97 -6.62
CA ILE A 44 1.26 -12.20 -5.89
C ILE A 44 -0.08 -12.86 -5.58
N LYS A 45 -0.28 -14.09 -6.06
CA LYS A 45 -1.51 -14.84 -5.79
C LYS A 45 -1.70 -14.98 -4.26
N PRO A 46 -2.87 -14.64 -3.73
CA PRO A 46 -3.13 -14.84 -2.32
C PRO A 46 -3.10 -16.33 -2.00
N ASP A 47 -2.39 -16.70 -0.94
CA ASP A 47 -2.56 -18.01 -0.30
C ASP A 47 -4.05 -18.13 0.14
N PRO A 48 -4.73 -19.27 -0.04
CA PRO A 48 -6.10 -19.46 0.43
C PRO A 48 -6.30 -19.10 1.92
N SER A 49 -5.26 -19.19 2.75
CA SER A 49 -5.29 -18.74 4.16
C SER A 49 -5.43 -17.22 4.34
N ASN A 50 -5.06 -16.40 3.35
CA ASN A 50 -5.13 -14.94 3.40
C ASN A 50 -6.52 -14.35 3.10
N GLN A 51 -7.47 -15.15 2.59
CA GLN A 51 -8.84 -14.68 2.35
C GLN A 51 -9.54 -14.26 3.65
N THR A 52 -9.31 -15.01 4.73
CA THR A 52 -9.81 -14.73 6.10
C THR A 52 -9.36 -13.35 6.61
N SER A 53 -8.16 -12.90 6.23
CA SER A 53 -7.60 -11.61 6.63
C SER A 53 -8.35 -10.43 5.99
N LYS A 54 -8.82 -10.59 4.74
CA LYS A 54 -9.59 -9.55 4.02
C LYS A 54 -10.99 -9.39 4.61
N GLU A 55 -11.68 -10.51 4.86
CA GLU A 55 -13.00 -10.52 5.52
C GLU A 55 -12.95 -9.82 6.88
N LYS A 56 -11.98 -10.20 7.73
CA LYS A 56 -11.79 -9.60 9.06
C LYS A 56 -11.54 -8.10 8.97
N THR A 57 -10.68 -7.65 8.04
CA THR A 57 -10.35 -6.23 7.85
C THR A 57 -11.61 -5.40 7.56
N LEU A 58 -12.46 -5.89 6.66
CA LEU A 58 -13.71 -5.22 6.30
C LEU A 58 -14.74 -5.23 7.44
N GLN A 59 -14.81 -6.32 8.21
CA GLN A 59 -15.68 -6.41 9.40
C GLN A 59 -15.30 -5.37 10.47
N GLU A 60 -14.01 -5.08 10.63
CA GLU A 60 -13.51 -4.02 11.54
C GLU A 60 -13.75 -2.61 10.98
N GLY A 61 -14.24 -2.46 9.75
CA GLY A 61 -14.57 -1.16 9.13
C GLY A 61 -13.36 -0.41 8.54
N TYR A 62 -12.27 -1.11 8.23
CA TYR A 62 -11.07 -0.54 7.65
C TYR A 62 -10.79 -1.11 6.24
N SER A 63 -10.03 -0.39 5.42
CA SER A 63 -9.48 -0.94 4.17
C SER A 63 -8.17 -1.70 4.41
N TRP A 64 -7.54 -1.54 5.56
CA TRP A 64 -6.37 -2.31 5.99
C TRP A 64 -6.24 -2.26 7.52
N VAL A 65 -5.91 -3.39 8.15
CA VAL A 65 -5.53 -3.46 9.57
C VAL A 65 -4.18 -4.15 9.72
N PRO A 66 -3.38 -3.82 10.75
CA PRO A 66 -2.16 -4.57 11.03
C PRO A 66 -2.47 -6.04 11.33
N PRO A 67 -1.70 -6.99 10.78
CA PRO A 67 -1.94 -8.42 10.99
C PRO A 67 -1.73 -8.80 12.46
N GLY A 68 -2.45 -9.83 12.90
CA GLY A 68 -2.27 -10.43 14.25
C GLY A 68 -2.89 -9.64 15.42
N LEU A 69 -3.56 -8.52 15.17
CA LEU A 69 -4.20 -7.74 16.23
C LEU A 69 -5.65 -8.17 16.53
N SER A 70 -6.06 -7.99 17.79
CA SER A 70 -7.47 -8.02 18.21
C SER A 70 -8.16 -6.69 17.90
N SER A 71 -9.50 -6.67 17.84
CA SER A 71 -10.28 -5.45 17.55
C SER A 71 -9.92 -4.28 18.48
N ALA A 72 -9.76 -4.56 19.78
CA ALA A 72 -9.35 -3.55 20.76
C ALA A 72 -7.95 -2.97 20.46
N LYS A 73 -6.99 -3.83 20.06
CA LYS A 73 -5.62 -3.39 19.70
C LYS A 73 -5.58 -2.67 18.35
N ILE A 74 -6.50 -2.97 17.43
CA ILE A 74 -6.66 -2.23 16.16
C ILE A 74 -7.08 -0.79 16.45
N GLU A 75 -8.10 -0.58 17.29
CA GLU A 75 -8.53 0.76 17.70
C GLU A 75 -7.43 1.51 18.46
N GLU A 76 -6.73 0.84 19.39
CA GLU A 76 -5.58 1.41 20.10
C GLU A 76 -4.48 1.87 19.12
N TYR A 77 -4.12 1.04 18.14
CA TYR A 77 -3.12 1.37 17.13
C TYR A 77 -3.53 2.60 16.32
N PHE A 78 -4.77 2.64 15.81
CA PHE A 78 -5.22 3.73 14.96
C PHE A 78 -5.49 5.03 15.74
N SER A 79 -5.80 4.96 17.03
CA SER A 79 -5.92 6.16 17.89
C SER A 79 -4.61 6.98 17.98
N GLN A 80 -3.47 6.37 17.65
CA GLN A 80 -2.16 7.03 17.65
C GLN A 80 -1.83 7.73 16.33
N LEU A 81 -2.71 7.64 15.32
CA LEU A 81 -2.53 8.28 14.02
C LEU A 81 -3.47 9.47 13.86
N PRO A 82 -3.10 10.49 13.05
CA PRO A 82 -4.04 11.53 12.66
C PRO A 82 -5.26 10.94 11.94
N ASN A 83 -6.47 11.39 12.29
CA ASN A 83 -7.73 10.86 11.75
C ASN A 83 -7.76 10.77 10.21
N HIS A 84 -7.21 11.77 9.52
CA HIS A 84 -7.15 11.81 8.04
C HIS A 84 -6.16 10.82 7.41
N LYS A 85 -5.43 10.04 8.22
CA LYS A 85 -4.51 8.97 7.78
C LYS A 85 -4.97 7.58 8.20
N VAL A 86 -6.04 7.48 8.99
CA VAL A 86 -6.61 6.20 9.43
C VAL A 86 -7.41 5.61 8.27
N PRO A 87 -7.14 4.38 7.82
CA PRO A 87 -7.75 3.77 6.64
C PRO A 87 -9.18 3.25 6.92
N ARG A 88 -10.05 4.08 7.52
CA ARG A 88 -11.47 3.73 7.71
C ARG A 88 -12.21 3.80 6.36
N LEU A 89 -13.06 2.81 6.10
CA LEU A 89 -13.83 2.73 4.85
C LEU A 89 -14.67 3.99 4.61
N GLY A 90 -14.65 4.51 3.38
CA GLY A 90 -15.39 5.70 2.96
C GLY A 90 -14.82 7.02 3.47
N THR A 91 -13.68 7.02 4.17
CA THR A 91 -13.08 8.24 4.75
C THR A 91 -11.90 8.77 3.92
N PRO A 92 -11.48 10.04 4.11
CA PRO A 92 -10.28 10.56 3.46
C PRO A 92 -9.00 9.75 3.76
N GLY A 93 -8.96 9.04 4.89
CA GLY A 93 -7.82 8.23 5.28
C GLY A 93 -7.70 6.91 4.51
N GLU A 94 -8.80 6.35 4.01
CA GLU A 94 -8.78 5.25 3.04
C GLU A 94 -8.07 5.70 1.76
N LYS A 95 -8.50 6.82 1.17
CA LYS A 95 -7.82 7.40 -0.01
C LYS A 95 -6.37 7.78 0.28
N TYR A 96 -6.04 8.21 1.50
CA TYR A 96 -4.66 8.47 1.90
C TYR A 96 -3.82 7.20 1.82
N ARG A 97 -4.33 6.07 2.31
CA ARG A 97 -3.64 4.79 2.26
C ARG A 97 -3.40 4.33 0.83
N ASP A 98 -4.36 4.50 -0.07
CA ASP A 98 -4.18 4.18 -1.50
C ASP A 98 -3.07 5.01 -2.15
N ARG A 99 -3.05 6.32 -1.85
CA ARG A 99 -1.96 7.21 -2.28
C ARG A 99 -0.61 6.75 -1.74
N GLN A 100 -0.55 6.34 -0.47
CA GLN A 100 0.69 5.81 0.10
C GLN A 100 1.16 4.55 -0.62
N LEU A 101 0.27 3.62 -0.97
CA LEU A 101 0.63 2.44 -1.77
C LEU A 101 1.17 2.82 -3.15
N ILE A 102 0.56 3.79 -3.83
CA ILE A 102 1.04 4.28 -5.13
C ILE A 102 2.48 4.75 -5.04
N VAL A 103 2.79 5.53 -4.00
CA VAL A 103 4.12 6.13 -3.79
C VAL A 103 5.13 5.08 -3.35
N GLN A 104 4.77 4.21 -2.41
CA GLN A 104 5.68 3.21 -1.83
C GLN A 104 5.92 2.00 -2.72
N LEU A 105 4.97 1.65 -3.59
CA LEU A 105 5.06 0.50 -4.50
C LEU A 105 4.95 0.95 -5.96
N PRO A 106 5.96 1.63 -6.50
CA PRO A 106 5.98 2.00 -7.91
C PRO A 106 6.13 0.74 -8.78
N LYS A 107 5.41 0.69 -9.91
CA LYS A 107 5.39 -0.47 -10.83
C LYS A 107 6.78 -0.88 -11.32
N GLN A 108 7.69 0.08 -11.44
CA GLN A 108 9.09 -0.13 -11.82
C GLN A 108 9.84 -1.03 -10.84
N ASP A 109 9.50 -0.97 -9.55
CA ASP A 109 10.10 -1.82 -8.53
C ASP A 109 9.45 -3.21 -8.53
N LEU A 110 8.35 -3.41 -9.27
CA LEU A 110 7.57 -4.64 -9.24
C LEU A 110 7.83 -5.55 -10.42
N ALA A 111 8.07 -5.00 -11.62
CA ALA A 111 8.30 -5.82 -12.80
C ALA A 111 9.16 -5.13 -13.85
N LEU A 112 10.00 -5.93 -14.51
CA LEU A 112 10.91 -5.49 -15.57
C LEU A 112 10.18 -4.80 -16.72
N ALA A 113 8.95 -5.24 -17.03
CA ALA A 113 8.11 -4.68 -18.09
C ALA A 113 7.84 -3.17 -17.94
N TYR A 114 7.99 -2.61 -16.73
CA TYR A 114 7.79 -1.17 -16.47
C TYR A 114 9.09 -0.36 -16.44
N CYS A 115 10.25 -1.02 -16.58
CA CYS A 115 11.57 -0.40 -16.54
C CYS A 115 12.03 0.01 -17.94
N LYS A 116 11.94 1.31 -18.27
CA LYS A 116 12.29 1.81 -19.62
C LYS A 116 13.78 1.94 -19.89
N PHE A 117 14.58 2.16 -18.85
CA PHE A 117 16.00 2.53 -18.96
C PHE A 117 16.91 1.55 -18.21
N LEU A 118 16.44 0.32 -17.95
CA LEU A 118 17.27 -0.70 -17.32
C LEU A 118 18.13 -1.38 -18.40
N GLU A 119 19.44 -1.35 -18.20
CA GLU A 119 20.41 -2.02 -19.06
C GLU A 119 20.15 -3.54 -19.09
N ARG A 120 20.37 -4.18 -20.24
CA ARG A 120 20.05 -5.60 -20.44
C ARG A 120 20.85 -6.49 -19.50
N GLU A 121 22.07 -6.06 -19.22
CA GLU A 121 23.04 -6.68 -18.34
C GLU A 121 22.54 -6.73 -16.89
N CYS A 122 21.70 -5.77 -16.48
CA CYS A 122 21.15 -5.67 -15.13
C CYS A 122 19.80 -6.38 -14.95
N GLN A 123 19.16 -6.87 -16.02
CA GLN A 123 17.80 -7.41 -15.97
C GLN A 123 17.70 -8.65 -15.06
N ARG A 124 18.67 -9.56 -15.16
CA ARG A 124 18.70 -10.77 -14.33
C ARG A 124 18.81 -10.43 -12.84
N SER A 125 19.73 -9.54 -12.49
CA SER A 125 19.91 -9.10 -11.10
C SER A 125 18.68 -8.38 -10.54
N PHE A 126 17.96 -7.64 -11.39
CA PHE A 126 16.69 -7.03 -11.02
C PHE A 126 15.61 -8.08 -10.71
N GLU A 127 15.46 -9.10 -11.57
CA GLU A 127 14.50 -10.18 -11.35
C GLU A 127 14.82 -10.97 -10.07
N ASP A 128 16.09 -11.31 -9.86
CA ASP A 128 16.55 -11.98 -8.64
C ASP A 128 16.22 -11.13 -7.39
N PHE A 129 16.43 -9.81 -7.45
CA PHE A 129 16.09 -8.89 -6.36
C PHE A 129 14.58 -8.85 -6.09
N VAL A 130 13.75 -8.72 -7.12
CA VAL A 130 12.28 -8.67 -6.98
C VAL A 130 11.77 -9.98 -6.37
N ASN A 131 12.27 -11.12 -6.84
CA ASN A 131 11.89 -12.44 -6.33
C ASN A 131 12.29 -12.58 -4.86
N ALA A 132 13.55 -12.27 -4.52
CA ALA A 132 14.01 -12.31 -3.13
C ALA A 132 13.16 -11.39 -2.23
N ARG A 133 12.92 -10.13 -2.63
CA ARG A 133 12.07 -9.21 -1.85
C ARG A 133 10.69 -9.82 -1.59
N ASN A 134 10.05 -10.36 -2.63
CA ASN A 134 8.71 -10.92 -2.54
C ASN A 134 8.65 -12.16 -1.62
N GLU A 135 9.71 -12.98 -1.62
CA GLU A 135 9.77 -14.20 -0.81
C GLU A 135 10.14 -13.96 0.66
N ILE A 136 11.11 -13.06 0.92
CA ILE A 136 11.71 -12.95 2.27
C ILE A 136 11.46 -11.62 2.99
N ALA A 137 11.05 -10.55 2.28
CA ALA A 137 11.00 -9.21 2.85
C ALA A 137 9.62 -8.54 2.76
N LEU A 138 8.67 -9.13 2.03
CA LEU A 138 7.35 -8.56 1.85
C LEU A 138 6.40 -8.96 2.98
N ASP A 139 5.67 -7.98 3.53
CA ASP A 139 4.63 -8.18 4.56
C ASP A 139 5.12 -8.88 5.84
N ILE A 140 6.39 -8.71 6.21
CA ILE A 140 6.98 -9.29 7.44
C ILE A 140 6.78 -8.41 8.68
N GLY A 141 6.16 -7.24 8.53
CA GLY A 141 6.00 -6.28 9.61
C GLY A 141 4.87 -6.57 10.57
N TYR A 142 5.10 -6.28 11.85
CA TYR A 142 4.16 -6.51 12.93
C TYR A 142 4.18 -5.36 13.95
N VAL A 143 3.07 -5.21 14.66
CA VAL A 143 2.92 -4.18 15.70
C VAL A 143 3.53 -4.68 17.00
N ARG A 144 4.37 -3.85 17.62
CA ARG A 144 4.88 -4.06 18.98
C ARG A 144 4.48 -2.93 19.90
N GLU A 145 4.29 -3.26 21.17
CA GLU A 145 4.10 -2.26 22.22
C GLU A 145 5.35 -1.39 22.31
N ALA A 146 5.13 -0.08 22.49
CA ALA A 146 6.23 0.83 22.71
C ALA A 146 6.85 0.51 24.08
N LEU A 147 8.17 0.31 24.13
CA LEU A 147 8.88 0.24 25.40
C LEU A 147 8.61 1.55 26.15
N GLU A 148 8.21 1.45 27.42
CA GLU A 148 7.96 2.61 28.27
C GLU A 148 9.20 3.51 28.25
N LYS A 149 9.04 4.73 27.71
CA LYS A 149 10.11 5.72 27.75
C LYS A 149 10.31 6.11 29.21
N THR A 150 11.44 5.69 29.80
CA THR A 150 11.96 6.31 31.02
C THR A 150 12.01 7.81 30.79
N GLN A 151 11.25 8.53 31.60
CA GLN A 151 11.03 9.97 31.54
C GLN A 151 12.36 10.71 31.57
N THR A 152 12.89 11.05 30.40
CA THR A 152 14.00 12.00 30.25
C THR A 152 13.56 13.10 29.31
N PHE A 153 13.44 14.28 29.92
CA PHE A 153 13.10 15.54 29.30
C PHE A 153 14.11 15.87 28.21
N LEU A 154 13.74 15.74 26.94
CA LEU A 154 14.22 16.62 25.88
C LEU A 154 13.11 16.79 24.84
N SER A 155 12.88 18.06 24.53
CA SER A 155 12.03 18.60 23.50
C SER A 155 12.38 18.07 22.10
N ASP A 156 11.34 18.05 21.26
CA ASP A 156 11.37 17.95 19.80
C ASP A 156 11.64 16.59 19.13
N ASN A 157 10.70 16.26 18.21
CA ASN A 157 10.76 15.27 17.14
C ASN A 157 10.87 13.78 17.51
N PHE A 158 9.95 12.97 17.00
CA PHE A 158 10.25 11.74 16.23
C PHE A 158 8.94 11.11 15.70
N LEU A 159 8.42 11.67 14.61
CA LEU A 159 7.46 10.99 13.74
C LEU A 159 8.20 9.93 12.91
N ASN A 160 8.67 8.86 13.54
CA ASN A 160 9.15 7.67 12.84
C ASN A 160 8.75 6.45 13.67
N LYS A 161 7.53 5.94 13.47
CA LYS A 161 7.20 4.56 13.80
C LYS A 161 7.15 3.80 12.48
N THR A 162 8.31 3.27 12.09
CA THR A 162 8.49 2.37 10.96
C THR A 162 7.80 1.06 11.30
N VAL A 163 6.92 0.60 10.40
CA VAL A 163 6.58 -0.82 10.32
C VAL A 163 7.90 -1.53 9.99
N VAL A 164 8.44 -2.32 10.93
CA VAL A 164 9.66 -3.12 10.67
C VAL A 164 9.40 -4.07 9.53
#